data_AF-A0A7L4BR84-F1
#
_entry.id   AF-A0A7L4BR84-F1
#
_cell.length_a   1.000
_cell.length_b   1.000
_cell.length_c   1.000
_cell.angle_alpha   90.00
_cell.angle_beta   90.00
_cell.angle_gamma   90.00
#
_symmetry.space_group_name_H-M   'P 1'
#
loop_
_entity.id
_entity.type
_entity.pdbx_description
1 polymer ?
#
loop_
_entity_poly.entity_id
_entity_poly.type
_entity_poly.pdbx_seq_one_letter_code
_entity_poly.pdbx_strand_id
1 'polypeptide(L)'
;SPPGLLLLTSFLLHMEEGRASPTRLVCDNRLIQKYIGEAKDMEKRVGQCQALPTLSWPMVLPLVDFSLQQWKSKSNETKRREILCDLALLVGAVVGAQGQVTQECGARQLSQLYQHANSFLLLLQTFSWEAGPWEPGCSPRSIEQTHVTSIFLTYRQLVQGKLRFFFHDLAKDLCR
;
A
#
# COMPACT_ATOMS: atom_id res chain seq x y z
N SER A 1 1.81 40.36 21.15
CA SER A 1 1.43 39.20 20.32
C SER A 1 0.22 38.52 20.93
N PRO A 2 -0.86 38.25 20.17
CA PRO A 2 -2.07 37.69 20.77
C PRO A 2 -1.85 36.21 21.12
N PRO A 3 -2.27 35.75 22.32
CA PRO A 3 -2.04 34.39 22.81
C PRO A 3 -2.71 33.30 21.96
N GLY A 4 -3.71 33.66 21.15
CA GLY A 4 -4.38 32.74 20.21
C GLY A 4 -3.49 32.27 19.06
N LEU A 5 -2.48 33.05 18.65
CA LEU A 5 -1.58 32.65 17.57
C LEU A 5 -0.61 31.54 18.01
N LEU A 6 -0.16 31.59 19.26
CA LEU A 6 0.74 30.59 19.84
C LEU A 6 0.06 29.23 20.03
N LEU A 7 -1.21 29.23 20.46
CA LEU A 7 -2.01 28.01 20.60
C LEU A 7 -2.26 27.32 19.25
N LEU A 8 -2.55 28.10 18.21
CA LEU A 8 -2.71 27.58 16.83
C LEU A 8 -1.41 26.96 16.30
N THR A 9 -0.25 27.60 16.54
CA THR A 9 1.04 27.02 16.15
C THR A 9 1.38 25.75 16.93
N SER A 10 1.11 25.69 18.22
CA SER A 10 1.34 24.48 19.03
C SER A 10 0.42 23.33 18.63
N PHE A 11 -0.83 23.61 18.23
CA PHE A 11 -1.76 22.58 17.77
C PHE A 11 -1.39 22.02 16.39
N LEU A 12 -0.96 22.89 15.46
CA LEU A 12 -0.47 22.46 14.14
C LEU A 12 0.81 21.63 14.25
N LEU A 13 1.74 22.02 15.12
CA LEU A 13 2.97 21.26 15.38
C LEU A 13 2.68 19.90 16.02
N HIS A 14 1.73 19.81 16.96
CA HIS A 14 1.32 18.51 17.54
C HIS A 14 0.60 17.60 16.54
N MET A 15 -0.10 18.17 15.56
CA MET A 15 -0.72 17.40 14.47
C MET A 15 0.31 16.80 13.51
N GLU A 16 1.50 17.37 13.43
CA GLU A 16 2.63 16.84 12.65
C GLU A 16 3.23 15.60 13.32
N GLU A 17 3.24 15.56 14.65
CA GLU A 17 3.70 14.44 15.49
C GLU A 17 2.76 13.20 15.45
N GLY A 18 1.47 13.41 15.15
CA GLY A 18 0.44 12.37 15.14
C GLY A 18 0.31 11.58 13.84
N ARG A 19 0.94 12.03 12.75
CA ARG A 19 1.04 11.23 11.52
C ARG A 19 2.08 10.13 11.80
N ALA A 20 1.78 8.90 11.41
CA ALA A 20 2.78 7.84 11.47
C ALA A 20 4.02 8.32 10.72
N SER A 21 5.07 8.69 11.47
CA SER A 21 6.32 9.17 10.87
C SER A 21 6.78 8.11 9.88
N PRO A 22 7.03 8.46 8.62
CA PRO A 22 7.49 7.49 7.64
C PRO A 22 8.76 6.75 8.09
N THR A 23 9.60 7.42 8.88
CA THR A 23 10.76 6.84 9.55
C THR A 23 10.38 5.74 10.55
N ARG A 24 9.27 5.87 11.29
CA ARG A 24 8.80 4.84 12.22
C ARG A 24 8.41 3.55 11.48
N LEU A 25 7.79 3.66 10.30
CA LEU A 25 7.49 2.48 9.47
C LEU A 25 8.74 1.78 8.98
N VAL A 26 9.75 2.55 8.60
CA VAL A 26 11.03 2.01 8.13
C VAL A 26 11.82 1.37 9.27
N CYS A 27 11.90 2.01 10.44
CA CYS A 27 12.77 1.59 11.54
C CYS A 27 12.15 0.57 12.49
N ASP A 28 10.82 0.46 12.56
CA ASP A 28 10.16 -0.56 13.38
C ASP A 28 9.82 -1.81 12.56
N ASN A 29 10.73 -2.79 12.56
CA ASN A 29 10.51 -4.05 11.85
C ASN A 29 9.27 -4.82 12.36
N ARG A 30 8.77 -4.55 13.58
CA ARG A 30 7.53 -5.18 14.08
C ARG A 30 6.31 -4.67 13.30
N LEU A 31 6.35 -3.43 12.84
CA LEU A 31 5.25 -2.80 12.12
C LEU A 31 5.07 -3.42 10.72
N ILE A 32 6.14 -3.66 9.97
CA ILE A 32 6.02 -4.36 8.68
C ILE A 32 5.57 -5.82 8.86
N GLN A 33 6.02 -6.52 9.90
CA GLN A 33 5.51 -7.88 10.19
C GLN A 33 4.02 -7.87 10.53
N LYS A 34 3.55 -6.85 11.27
CA LYS A 34 2.13 -6.65 11.56
C LYS A 34 1.33 -6.48 10.26
N TYR A 35 1.77 -5.63 9.34
CA TYR A 35 1.07 -5.44 8.06
C TYR A 35 1.04 -6.71 7.19
N ILE A 36 2.10 -7.53 7.22
CA ILE A 36 2.11 -8.84 6.54
C ILE A 36 1.04 -9.77 7.16
N GLY A 37 0.94 -9.79 8.49
CA GLY A 37 -0.10 -10.53 9.20
C GLY A 37 -1.51 -10.06 8.82
N GLU A 38 -1.74 -8.75 8.86
CA GLU A 38 -3.03 -8.15 8.48
C GLU A 38 -3.42 -8.46 7.04
N ALA A 39 -2.48 -8.42 6.09
CA ALA A 39 -2.74 -8.76 4.69
C ALA A 39 -3.12 -10.24 4.51
N LYS A 40 -2.46 -11.16 5.22
CA LYS A 40 -2.82 -12.58 5.27
C LYS A 40 -4.22 -12.78 5.85
N ASP A 41 -4.53 -12.07 6.93
CA ASP A 41 -5.84 -12.17 7.57
C ASP A 41 -6.96 -11.61 6.69
N MET A 42 -6.71 -10.51 5.95
CA MET A 42 -7.67 -9.98 4.97
C MET A 42 -7.96 -10.99 3.86
N GLU A 43 -6.92 -11.60 3.27
CA GLU A 43 -7.08 -12.66 2.25
C GLU A 43 -7.89 -13.84 2.79
N LYS A 44 -7.63 -14.27 4.04
CA LYS A 44 -8.40 -15.33 4.69
C LYS A 44 -9.86 -14.93 4.91
N ARG A 45 -10.12 -13.73 5.44
CA ARG A 45 -11.47 -13.24 5.76
C ARG A 45 -12.34 -13.09 4.52
N VAL A 46 -11.79 -12.59 3.42
CA VAL A 46 -12.57 -12.50 2.16
C VAL A 46 -12.94 -13.89 1.65
N GLY A 47 -12.06 -14.89 1.80
CA GLY A 47 -12.38 -16.28 1.46
C GLY A 47 -13.49 -16.92 2.32
N GLN A 48 -13.82 -16.31 3.46
CA GLN A 48 -14.91 -16.73 4.35
C GLN A 48 -16.24 -16.02 4.05
N CYS A 49 -16.25 -15.01 3.17
CA CYS A 49 -17.50 -14.39 2.71
C CYS A 49 -18.26 -15.41 1.84
N GLN A 50 -19.48 -15.78 2.24
CA GLN A 50 -20.31 -16.69 1.45
C GLN A 50 -20.69 -16.04 0.11
N ALA A 51 -20.58 -16.77 -1.00
CA ALA A 51 -21.07 -16.36 -2.32
C ALA A 51 -20.55 -14.99 -2.81
N LEU A 52 -19.23 -14.77 -2.78
CA LEU A 52 -18.65 -13.61 -3.48
C LEU A 52 -18.94 -13.69 -4.98
N PRO A 53 -19.46 -12.61 -5.59
CA PRO A 53 -19.74 -12.61 -7.02
C PRO A 53 -18.43 -12.58 -7.82
N THR A 54 -18.47 -13.21 -9.00
CA THR A 54 -17.52 -12.89 -10.06
C THR A 54 -17.85 -11.50 -10.60
N LEU A 55 -16.84 -10.67 -10.79
CA LEU A 55 -17.02 -9.32 -11.34
C LEU A 55 -17.52 -9.39 -12.78
N SER A 56 -18.49 -8.54 -13.14
CA SER A 56 -19.02 -8.44 -14.50
C SER A 56 -18.03 -7.77 -15.45
N TRP A 57 -17.27 -6.80 -14.93
CA TRP A 57 -16.19 -6.13 -15.64
C TRP A 57 -14.86 -6.55 -15.03
N PRO A 58 -13.95 -7.17 -15.81
CA PRO A 58 -12.63 -7.52 -15.34
C PRO A 58 -11.89 -6.29 -14.82
N MET A 59 -11.20 -6.47 -13.70
CA MET A 59 -10.26 -5.48 -13.18
C MET A 59 -8.85 -5.84 -13.64
N VAL A 60 -7.98 -4.84 -13.70
CA VAL A 60 -6.57 -5.02 -14.04
C VAL A 60 -5.75 -4.99 -12.75
N LEU A 61 -5.05 -6.10 -12.44
CA LEU A 61 -4.17 -6.20 -11.27
C LEU A 61 -2.69 -6.17 -11.67
N PRO A 62 -1.81 -5.60 -10.83
CA PRO A 62 -0.36 -5.67 -11.06
C PRO A 62 0.14 -7.10 -10.87
N LEU A 63 1.10 -7.50 -11.71
CA LEU A 63 1.94 -8.68 -11.49
C LEU A 63 3.05 -8.30 -10.51
N VAL A 64 2.87 -8.68 -9.26
CA VAL A 64 3.76 -8.32 -8.13
C VAL A 64 4.83 -9.37 -7.87
N ASP A 65 5.36 -9.96 -8.94
CA ASP A 65 6.43 -10.96 -8.83
C ASP A 65 7.68 -10.37 -8.16
N PHE A 66 8.37 -11.21 -7.40
CA PHE A 66 9.51 -10.80 -6.60
C PHE A 66 10.68 -11.77 -6.79
N SER A 67 11.78 -11.24 -7.32
CA SER A 67 13.09 -11.90 -7.34
C SER A 67 14.06 -11.12 -6.48
N LEU A 68 14.56 -11.75 -5.41
CA LEU A 68 15.52 -11.11 -4.51
C LEU A 68 16.80 -10.69 -5.24
N GLN A 69 17.23 -11.47 -6.24
CA GLN A 69 18.42 -11.15 -7.04
C GLN A 69 18.20 -9.86 -7.85
N GLN A 70 17.09 -9.76 -8.59
CA GLN A 70 16.75 -8.54 -9.33
C GLN A 70 16.46 -7.36 -8.41
N TRP A 71 15.94 -7.62 -7.21
CA TRP A 71 15.66 -6.58 -6.24
C TRP A 71 16.93 -5.90 -5.75
N LYS A 72 17.95 -6.69 -5.40
CA LYS A 72 19.24 -6.18 -4.88
C LYS A 72 19.99 -5.31 -5.89
N SER A 73 19.79 -5.50 -7.20
CA SER A 73 20.45 -4.71 -8.24
C SER A 73 19.77 -3.37 -8.55
N LYS A 74 18.59 -3.09 -7.97
CA LYS A 74 17.83 -1.84 -8.21
C LYS A 74 18.19 -0.75 -7.20
N SER A 75 18.19 0.50 -7.65
CA SER A 75 18.25 1.66 -6.74
C SER A 75 16.98 1.76 -5.89
N ASN A 76 17.06 2.45 -4.75
CA ASN A 76 15.89 2.71 -3.90
C ASN A 76 14.81 3.52 -4.63
N GLU A 77 15.19 4.40 -5.56
CA GLU A 77 14.25 5.13 -6.40
C GLU A 77 13.47 4.18 -7.34
N THR A 78 14.16 3.28 -8.04
CA THR A 78 13.51 2.31 -8.93
C THR A 78 12.58 1.38 -8.15
N LYS A 79 13.02 0.88 -6.99
CA LYS A 79 12.20 0.05 -6.10
C LYS A 79 10.94 0.77 -5.66
N ARG A 80 11.07 2.03 -5.22
CA ARG A 80 9.94 2.88 -4.83
C ARG A 80 8.97 3.08 -6.00
N ARG A 81 9.49 3.39 -7.19
CA ARG A 81 8.68 3.61 -8.39
C ARG A 81 7.87 2.37 -8.75
N GLU A 82 8.48 1.19 -8.75
CA GLU A 82 7.77 -0.07 -8.98
C GLU A 82 6.64 -0.29 -7.97
N ILE A 83 6.90 -0.08 -6.68
CA ILE A 83 5.88 -0.23 -5.63
C ILE A 83 4.74 0.78 -5.81
N LEU A 84 5.05 2.04 -6.12
CA LEU A 84 4.05 3.08 -6.37
C LEU A 84 3.16 2.71 -7.55
N CYS A 85 3.73 2.21 -8.65
CA CYS A 85 2.96 1.76 -9.81
C CYS A 85 2.05 0.57 -9.46
N ASP A 86 2.57 -0.42 -8.73
CA ASP A 86 1.78 -1.58 -8.29
C ASP A 86 0.62 -1.14 -7.37
N LEU A 87 0.90 -0.27 -6.39
CA LEU A 87 -0.13 0.25 -5.47
C LEU A 87 -1.19 1.08 -6.18
N ALA A 88 -0.80 1.95 -7.12
CA ALA A 88 -1.76 2.77 -7.86
C ALA A 88 -2.72 1.89 -8.68
N LEU A 89 -2.20 0.88 -9.38
CA LEU A 89 -3.04 -0.06 -10.14
C LEU A 89 -3.92 -0.89 -9.21
N LEU A 90 -3.39 -1.39 -8.09
CA LEU A 90 -4.15 -2.16 -7.10
C LEU A 90 -5.27 -1.33 -6.48
N VAL A 91 -5.02 -0.08 -6.09
CA VAL A 91 -6.03 0.84 -5.55
C VAL A 91 -7.14 1.09 -6.58
N GLY A 92 -6.78 1.32 -7.85
CA GLY A 92 -7.75 1.44 -8.93
C GLY A 92 -8.63 0.19 -9.09
N ALA A 93 -8.03 -1.00 -9.01
CA ALA A 93 -8.76 -2.27 -9.07
C ALA A 93 -9.72 -2.45 -7.88
N VAL A 94 -9.32 -2.07 -6.65
CA VAL A 94 -10.19 -2.10 -5.48
C VAL A 94 -11.41 -1.19 -5.68
N VAL A 95 -11.19 0.04 -6.16
CA VAL A 95 -12.28 0.99 -6.44
C VAL A 95 -13.23 0.44 -7.51
N GLY A 96 -12.68 -0.14 -8.58
CA GLY A 96 -13.48 -0.79 -9.63
C GLY A 96 -14.31 -1.97 -9.12
N ALA A 97 -13.75 -2.78 -8.21
CA ALA A 97 -14.46 -3.89 -7.58
C ALA A 97 -15.54 -3.41 -6.60
N GLN A 98 -15.29 -2.34 -5.84
CA GLN A 98 -16.29 -1.75 -4.94
C GLN A 98 -17.54 -1.26 -5.68
N GLY A 99 -17.40 -0.81 -6.94
CA GLY A 99 -18.55 -0.44 -7.79
C GLY A 99 -19.40 -1.62 -8.26
N GLN A 100 -18.93 -2.87 -8.09
CA GLN A 100 -19.58 -4.09 -8.59
C GLN A 100 -20.04 -5.03 -7.47
N VAL A 101 -19.40 -4.98 -6.29
CA VAL A 101 -19.70 -5.88 -5.17
C VAL A 101 -20.69 -5.23 -4.20
N THR A 102 -21.93 -5.71 -4.21
CA THR A 102 -23.00 -5.23 -3.31
C THR A 102 -23.14 -6.05 -2.02
N GLN A 103 -22.55 -7.25 -1.98
CA GLN A 103 -22.58 -8.12 -0.81
C GLN A 103 -21.80 -7.50 0.35
N GLU A 104 -22.45 -7.35 1.51
CA GLU A 104 -21.92 -6.59 2.66
C GLU A 104 -20.54 -7.08 3.13
N CYS A 105 -20.34 -8.40 3.24
CA CYS A 105 -19.07 -8.98 3.66
C CYS A 105 -17.93 -8.58 2.71
N GLY A 106 -18.12 -8.81 1.40
CA GLY A 106 -17.15 -8.45 0.37
C GLY A 106 -16.88 -6.94 0.31
N ALA A 107 -17.93 -6.13 0.34
CA ALA A 107 -17.81 -4.66 0.34
C ALA A 107 -17.02 -4.14 1.55
N ARG A 108 -17.24 -4.72 2.73
CA ARG A 108 -16.47 -4.41 3.94
C ARG A 108 -15.00 -4.80 3.81
N GLN A 109 -14.71 -6.01 3.31
CA GLN A 109 -13.32 -6.44 3.11
C GLN A 109 -12.60 -5.55 2.08
N LEU A 110 -13.27 -5.19 0.97
CA LEU A 110 -12.71 -4.29 -0.04
C LEU A 110 -12.42 -2.90 0.51
N SER A 111 -13.31 -2.37 1.36
CA SER A 111 -13.10 -1.08 2.02
C SER A 111 -11.90 -1.09 2.96
N GLN A 112 -11.71 -2.18 3.71
CA GLN A 112 -10.51 -2.37 4.54
C GLN A 112 -9.25 -2.44 3.67
N LEU A 113 -9.29 -3.22 2.59
CA LEU A 113 -8.17 -3.33 1.66
C LEU A 113 -7.79 -1.98 1.03
N TYR A 114 -8.79 -1.20 0.60
CA TYR A 114 -8.60 0.15 0.07
C TYR A 114 -7.84 1.03 1.07
N GLN A 115 -8.29 1.08 2.32
CA GLN A 115 -7.65 1.90 3.35
C GLN A 115 -6.17 1.55 3.53
N HIS A 116 -5.85 0.26 3.59
CA HIS A 116 -4.47 -0.18 3.77
C HIS A 116 -3.60 0.06 2.53
N ALA A 117 -4.07 -0.28 1.33
CA ALA A 117 -3.31 -0.08 0.10
C ALA A 117 -3.11 1.42 -0.20
N ASN A 118 -4.16 2.23 -0.03
CA ASN A 118 -4.09 3.67 -0.24
C ASN A 118 -3.20 4.36 0.81
N SER A 119 -3.18 3.85 2.06
CA SER A 119 -2.26 4.36 3.08
C SER A 119 -0.79 4.17 2.68
N PHE A 120 -0.42 2.99 2.16
CA PHE A 120 0.93 2.76 1.63
C PHE A 120 1.23 3.64 0.42
N LEU A 121 0.27 3.82 -0.49
CA LEU A 121 0.43 4.66 -1.68
C LEU A 121 0.75 6.10 -1.28
N LEU A 122 -0.08 6.70 -0.42
CA LEU A 122 0.09 8.07 0.05
C LEU A 122 1.40 8.24 0.85
N LEU A 123 1.72 7.27 1.71
CA LEU A 123 2.95 7.29 2.47
C LEU A 123 4.17 7.31 1.54
N LEU A 124 4.20 6.42 0.54
CA LEU A 124 5.31 6.35 -0.40
C LEU A 124 5.31 7.49 -1.42
N GLN A 125 4.21 8.19 -1.67
CA GLN A 125 4.21 9.41 -2.47
C GLN A 125 4.81 10.59 -1.70
N THR A 126 4.42 10.73 -0.44
CA THR A 126 4.86 11.83 0.44
C THR A 126 6.23 11.61 1.07
N PHE A 127 6.79 10.39 0.97
CA PHE A 127 8.12 10.09 1.49
C PHE A 127 9.19 10.93 0.76
N SER A 128 9.71 11.97 1.37
CA SER A 128 10.77 12.80 0.79
C SER A 128 12.15 12.21 1.10
N TRP A 129 12.55 11.20 0.33
CA TRP A 129 13.97 10.99 -0.02
C TRP A 129 14.21 11.76 -1.34
N GLU A 130 15.45 12.13 -1.66
CA GLU A 130 15.94 12.94 -2.79
C GLU A 130 15.53 12.48 -4.22
N ALA A 131 14.35 11.90 -4.40
CA ALA A 131 13.72 11.67 -5.68
C ALA A 131 13.01 12.98 -6.11
N GLY A 132 13.29 13.42 -7.33
CA GLY A 132 12.58 14.54 -7.95
C GLY A 132 11.07 14.32 -8.03
N PRO A 133 10.32 15.29 -8.60
CA PRO A 133 8.88 15.20 -8.77
C PRO A 133 8.47 13.84 -9.35
N TRP A 134 7.43 13.23 -8.78
CA TRP A 134 6.85 12.02 -9.35
C TRP A 134 6.35 12.33 -10.77
N GLU A 135 6.98 11.72 -11.78
CA GLU A 135 6.51 11.80 -13.15
C GLU A 135 5.37 10.79 -13.37
N PRO A 136 4.21 11.22 -13.89
CA PRO A 136 3.09 10.35 -14.19
C PRO A 136 3.41 9.45 -15.39
N GLY A 137 4.01 8.29 -15.11
CA GLY A 137 4.34 7.29 -16.11
C GLY A 137 4.60 5.94 -15.46
N CYS A 138 3.53 5.19 -15.21
CA CYS A 138 3.59 3.84 -14.64
C CYS A 138 2.93 2.88 -15.62
N SER A 139 3.70 1.91 -16.13
CA SER A 139 3.18 0.79 -16.91
C SER A 139 3.63 -0.53 -16.25
N PRO A 140 3.08 -0.86 -15.06
CA PRO A 140 3.40 -2.12 -14.41
C PRO A 140 2.90 -3.27 -15.30
N ARG A 141 3.62 -4.40 -15.29
CA ARG A 141 3.07 -5.62 -15.90
C ARG A 141 1.77 -5.97 -15.18
N SER A 142 0.75 -6.34 -15.93
CA SER A 142 -0.60 -6.51 -15.38
C SER A 142 -1.31 -7.72 -15.95
N ILE A 143 -2.38 -8.13 -15.27
CA ILE A 143 -3.25 -9.22 -15.66
C ILE A 143 -4.71 -8.88 -15.36
N GLU A 144 -5.62 -9.27 -16.26
CA GLU A 144 -7.06 -9.16 -16.02
C GLU A 144 -7.53 -10.24 -15.05
N GLN A 145 -8.43 -9.87 -14.14
CA GLN A 145 -9.00 -10.76 -13.14
C GLN A 145 -10.48 -10.43 -12.92
N THR A 146 -11.27 -11.46 -12.61
CA THR A 146 -12.70 -11.32 -12.30
C THR A 146 -13.03 -11.77 -10.88
N HIS A 147 -12.10 -12.45 -10.19
CA HIS A 147 -12.30 -12.92 -8.83
C HIS A 147 -11.83 -11.87 -7.82
N VAL A 148 -12.74 -11.46 -6.94
CA VAL A 148 -12.46 -10.49 -5.86
C VAL A 148 -11.30 -10.95 -4.96
N THR A 149 -11.19 -12.26 -4.71
CA THR A 149 -10.11 -12.85 -3.91
C THR A 149 -8.71 -12.58 -4.50
N SER A 150 -8.59 -12.44 -5.82
CA SER A 150 -7.32 -12.15 -6.48
C SER A 150 -6.72 -10.80 -6.03
N ILE A 151 -7.55 -9.79 -5.71
CA ILE A 151 -7.07 -8.47 -5.23
C ILE A 151 -6.33 -8.63 -3.89
N PHE A 152 -6.89 -9.44 -3.00
CA PHE A 152 -6.33 -9.67 -1.67
C PHE A 152 -5.04 -10.49 -1.74
N LEU A 153 -5.00 -11.49 -2.62
CA LEU A 153 -3.79 -12.24 -2.91
C LEU A 153 -2.68 -11.33 -3.42
N THR A 154 -2.97 -10.48 -4.41
CA THR A 154 -2.01 -9.50 -4.98
C THR A 154 -1.50 -8.55 -3.90
N TYR A 155 -2.39 -8.00 -3.06
CA TYR A 155 -1.98 -7.14 -1.95
C TYR A 155 -1.05 -7.85 -0.97
N ARG A 156 -1.42 -9.06 -0.54
CA ARG A 156 -0.59 -9.88 0.36
C ARG A 156 0.80 -10.12 -0.23
N GLN A 157 0.88 -10.49 -1.51
CA GLN A 157 2.15 -10.72 -2.20
C GLN A 157 2.99 -9.45 -2.27
N LEU A 158 2.38 -8.30 -2.56
CA LEU A 158 3.07 -7.01 -2.59
C LEU A 158 3.66 -6.63 -1.22
N VAL A 159 2.88 -6.81 -0.14
CA VAL A 159 3.29 -6.51 1.24
C VAL A 159 4.40 -7.46 1.70
N GLN A 160 4.24 -8.77 1.46
CA GLN A 160 5.21 -9.79 1.88
C GLN A 160 6.51 -9.78 1.05
N GLY A 161 6.43 -9.31 -0.20
CA GLY A 161 7.55 -9.17 -1.13
C GLY A 161 8.10 -7.74 -1.16
N LYS A 162 7.84 -7.02 -2.24
CA LYS A 162 8.49 -5.73 -2.56
C LYS A 162 8.48 -4.74 -1.39
N LEU A 163 7.34 -4.52 -0.73
CA LEU A 163 7.23 -3.57 0.39
C LEU A 163 8.11 -3.98 1.59
N ARG A 164 8.06 -5.25 2.01
CA ARG A 164 8.90 -5.76 3.10
C ARG A 164 10.38 -5.51 2.84
N PHE A 165 10.85 -5.88 1.64
CA PHE A 165 12.26 -5.75 1.30
C PHE A 165 12.66 -4.29 1.07
N PHE A 166 11.75 -3.45 0.56
CA PHE A 166 11.98 -2.03 0.44
C PHE A 166 12.22 -1.36 1.80
N PHE A 167 11.35 -1.59 2.78
CA PHE A 167 11.56 -1.01 4.11
C PHE A 167 12.79 -1.57 4.80
N HIS A 168 13.11 -2.86 4.60
CA HIS A 168 14.37 -3.42 5.08
C HIS A 168 15.60 -2.74 4.49
N ASP A 169 15.58 -2.41 3.20
CA ASP A 169 16.69 -1.69 2.56
C ASP A 169 16.80 -0.24 3.07
N LEU A 170 15.67 0.47 3.13
CA LEU A 170 15.63 1.84 3.69
C LEU A 170 16.10 1.88 5.15
N ALA A 171 15.79 0.85 5.95
CA ALA A 171 16.17 0.80 7.35
C ALA A 171 17.69 0.76 7.55
N LYS A 172 18.44 0.13 6.64
CA LYS A 172 19.91 0.10 6.71
C LYS A 172 20.51 1.50 6.54
N ASP A 173 19.85 2.32 5.74
CA ASP A 173 20.32 3.66 5.40
C ASP A 173 19.87 4.70 6.45
N LEU A 174 18.66 4.54 7.00
CA LEU A 174 17.97 5.56 7.80
C LEU A 174 17.92 5.28 9.31
N CYS A 175 18.05 4.03 9.74
CA CYS A 175 17.87 3.62 11.13
C CYS A 175 19.23 3.23 11.70
N ARG A 176 19.88 4.18 12.37
CA ARG A 176 21.12 3.95 13.14
C ARG A 176 20.79 3.59 14.58
#